data_AF-A0A6A3CMZ2-F1
#
_entry.id   AF-A0A6A3CMZ2-F1
#
_cell.length_a   1.000
_cell.length_b   1.000
_cell.length_c   1.000
_cell.angle_alpha   90.00
_cell.angle_beta   90.00
_cell.angle_gamma   90.00
#
_symmetry.space_group_name_H-M   'P 1'
#
loop_
_entity.id
_entity.type
_entity.pdbx_description
1 polymer ?
#
loop_
_entity_poly.entity_id
_entity_poly.type
_entity_poly.pdbx_seq_one_letter_code
_entity_poly.pdbx_strand_id
1 'polypeptide(L)'
;MPTSEPPQTPPLSEQSETQPPQTLLDLITGVLSILLLSSLSVRSFVGRWQVVRHFQRLKALSDQCTLSSFAGGKLLMQSDLDMASASLSNHLQDLDLLLRSGVLHQSNAIVLSQPGPGSDKDDLVFFVRDLFTRLQIGGIEFKKKALESLLQLLNKDEKSTAVVAKEGNVRYLISLLEVNSQPLIRDQAVLAVSILASSSEDSRKIIFEEGGLGPLLRILETGSIPLKEKAAIAVEAITADPENAWAVSAYGGVSVLIEACRSGSQPTQTHAVGALRNVASVEDIRMALGEEGAVPIVVQLLDSGTTAAQEKAANCLSILASSETTEHVLRTISSLSVTDSISRTLSSSTVFIIQLGEFIKHGNTILQQISASFLSKLSISDGNKRAISSCMGSLVKLIESPKPVGLQDAAVQAIVSLLTVRSNRKDLVRDEKSVMRLVQMLDPKNEAVSKKYPLMVLTAVLGGGRGGCRKRLVAAGANKHIQSLAEMEVAGAKKALQRLAENRLKTIFSQTWRQ
;
A
#
# COMPACT_ATOMS: atom_id res chain seq x y z
N MET A 1 85.11 -59.00 11.50
CA MET A 1 83.64 -58.93 11.26
C MET A 1 83.24 -57.45 11.22
N PRO A 2 82.24 -57.08 10.41
CA PRO A 2 82.34 -55.95 9.47
C PRO A 2 81.93 -54.58 10.02
N THR A 3 82.58 -53.53 9.49
CA THR A 3 82.03 -52.29 8.88
C THR A 3 80.69 -51.76 9.41
N SER A 4 80.64 -50.64 10.14
CA SER A 4 80.76 -49.21 9.74
C SER A 4 79.39 -48.54 9.49
N GLU A 5 79.11 -47.58 10.37
CA GLU A 5 78.28 -46.37 10.25
C GLU A 5 76.78 -46.43 9.88
N PRO A 6 75.97 -45.54 10.50
CA PRO A 6 74.52 -45.50 10.32
C PRO A 6 74.14 -44.84 8.98
N PRO A 7 73.06 -45.27 8.31
CA PRO A 7 72.68 -44.71 7.02
C PRO A 7 72.11 -43.29 7.18
N GLN A 8 72.80 -42.37 6.53
CA GLN A 8 72.43 -40.99 6.26
C GLN A 8 71.10 -40.90 5.49
N THR A 9 70.34 -39.86 5.82
CA THR A 9 69.14 -39.39 5.12
C THR A 9 69.32 -39.28 3.60
N PRO A 10 68.40 -39.82 2.78
CA PRO A 10 68.37 -39.48 1.36
C PRO A 10 67.76 -38.08 1.13
N PRO A 11 68.17 -37.37 0.07
CA PRO A 11 67.91 -35.95 -0.12
C PRO A 11 66.50 -35.66 -0.64
N LEU A 12 66.03 -34.44 -0.36
CA LEU A 12 64.88 -33.82 -1.00
C LEU A 12 65.06 -33.86 -2.52
N SER A 13 64.22 -34.64 -3.19
CA SER A 13 64.09 -34.66 -4.65
C SER A 13 63.77 -33.26 -5.15
N GLU A 14 64.64 -32.75 -6.03
CA GLU A 14 64.34 -31.67 -6.96
C GLU A 14 63.02 -31.97 -7.67
N GLN A 15 61.95 -31.29 -7.26
CA GLN A 15 60.71 -31.19 -8.03
C GLN A 15 60.61 -29.79 -8.58
N SER A 16 60.98 -29.70 -9.87
CA SER A 16 60.55 -28.75 -10.88
C SER A 16 60.17 -27.35 -10.41
N GLU A 17 61.05 -26.39 -10.70
CA GLU A 17 60.69 -24.99 -10.90
C GLU A 17 59.44 -24.89 -11.80
N THR A 18 58.29 -24.65 -11.20
CA THR A 18 57.10 -24.22 -11.95
C THR A 18 57.34 -22.79 -12.39
N GLN A 19 57.79 -22.63 -13.64
CA GLN A 19 57.71 -21.34 -14.35
C GLN A 19 56.30 -20.76 -14.14
N PRO A 20 56.16 -19.44 -13.92
CA PRO A 20 54.85 -18.82 -13.85
C PRO A 20 54.10 -19.10 -15.15
N PRO A 21 52.77 -19.30 -15.10
CA PRO A 21 52.02 -19.75 -16.26
C PRO A 21 52.11 -18.68 -17.35
N GLN A 22 52.82 -18.99 -18.45
CA GLN A 22 52.89 -18.16 -19.66
C GLN A 22 51.49 -17.73 -20.14
N THR A 23 50.48 -18.55 -19.85
CA THR A 23 49.08 -18.28 -20.14
C THR A 23 48.52 -17.04 -19.44
N LEU A 24 48.98 -16.67 -18.24
CA LEU A 24 48.51 -15.45 -17.55
C LEU A 24 49.15 -14.20 -18.17
N LEU A 25 50.43 -14.28 -18.51
CA LEU A 25 51.17 -13.19 -19.16
C LEU A 25 50.63 -12.93 -20.57
N ASP A 26 50.27 -14.00 -21.30
CA ASP A 26 49.61 -13.94 -22.61
C ASP A 26 48.18 -13.39 -22.52
N LEU A 27 47.45 -13.71 -21.44
CA LEU A 27 46.14 -13.11 -21.17
C LEU A 27 46.27 -11.60 -20.89
N ILE A 28 47.26 -11.21 -20.09
CA ILE A 28 47.54 -9.82 -19.73
C ILE A 28 47.97 -9.02 -20.97
N THR A 29 48.85 -9.54 -21.82
CA THR A 29 49.26 -8.89 -23.07
C THR A 29 48.14 -8.85 -24.09
N GLY A 30 47.32 -9.89 -24.19
CA GLY A 30 46.11 -9.91 -25.04
C GLY A 30 45.10 -8.84 -24.62
N VAL A 31 44.82 -8.73 -23.32
CA VAL A 31 43.91 -7.71 -22.76
C VAL A 31 44.49 -6.30 -22.90
N LEU A 32 45.80 -6.11 -22.68
CA LEU A 32 46.50 -4.83 -22.91
C LEU A 32 46.41 -4.37 -24.36
N SER A 33 46.50 -5.30 -25.32
CA SER A 33 46.43 -5.00 -26.75
C SER A 33 45.04 -4.48 -27.14
N ILE A 34 43.99 -5.12 -26.63
CA ILE A 34 42.59 -4.74 -26.86
C ILE A 34 42.25 -3.41 -26.15
N LEU A 35 42.79 -3.20 -24.95
CA LEU A 35 42.64 -1.94 -24.19
C LEU A 35 43.40 -0.78 -24.83
N LEU A 36 44.59 -1.02 -25.40
CA LEU A 36 45.37 0.00 -26.11
C LEU A 36 44.69 0.42 -27.43
N LEU A 37 44.14 -0.54 -28.19
CA LEU A 37 43.40 -0.26 -29.41
C LEU A 37 42.09 0.51 -29.15
N SER A 38 41.40 0.25 -28.05
CA SER A 38 40.20 1.00 -27.63
C SER A 38 40.52 2.34 -26.94
N SER A 39 41.76 2.57 -26.50
CA SER A 39 42.18 3.80 -25.81
C SER A 39 42.45 5.01 -26.72
N LEU A 40 42.54 4.79 -28.04
CA LEU A 40 42.97 5.78 -29.04
C LEU A 40 41.88 6.77 -29.45
N SER A 41 40.62 6.57 -29.05
CA SER A 41 39.59 7.59 -29.20
C SER A 41 39.03 8.04 -27.84
N VAL A 42 38.89 9.36 -27.71
CA VAL A 42 38.11 10.09 -26.70
C VAL A 42 38.74 10.27 -25.30
N ARG A 43 39.14 11.53 -25.05
CA ARG A 43 39.60 12.14 -23.79
C ARG A 43 38.62 12.05 -22.58
N SER A 44 37.61 11.17 -22.56
CA SER A 44 36.48 11.23 -21.60
C SER A 44 36.54 10.28 -20.41
N PHE A 45 37.58 9.45 -20.25
CA PHE A 45 37.58 8.44 -19.19
C PHE A 45 38.52 8.79 -18.04
N VAL A 46 38.01 9.49 -17.03
CA VAL A 46 38.70 9.79 -15.75
C VAL A 46 39.12 8.49 -15.02
N GLY A 47 38.54 7.33 -15.37
CA GLY A 47 38.98 6.00 -14.89
C GLY A 47 40.38 5.57 -15.37
N ARG A 48 40.98 6.25 -16.36
CA ARG A 48 42.32 5.90 -16.90
C ARG A 48 43.43 5.92 -15.84
N TRP A 49 43.30 6.68 -14.75
CA TRP A 49 44.35 6.72 -13.72
C TRP A 49 44.27 5.56 -12.71
N GLN A 50 43.08 5.02 -12.44
CA GLN A 50 42.93 3.91 -11.50
C GLN A 50 43.27 2.58 -12.16
N VAL A 51 42.81 2.33 -13.38
CA VAL A 51 43.09 1.09 -14.13
C VAL A 51 44.61 0.94 -14.37
N VAL A 52 45.29 2.00 -14.81
CA VAL A 52 46.76 2.00 -14.99
C VAL A 52 47.49 1.78 -13.67
N ARG A 53 47.02 2.38 -12.57
CA ARG A 53 47.59 2.16 -11.23
C ARG A 53 47.36 0.74 -10.69
N HIS A 54 46.23 0.10 -11.04
CA HIS A 54 45.95 -1.29 -10.68
C HIS A 54 46.79 -2.27 -11.50
N PHE A 55 46.99 -2.00 -12.80
CA PHE A 55 47.93 -2.77 -13.62
C PHE A 55 49.38 -2.62 -13.15
N GLN A 56 49.78 -1.44 -12.65
CA GLN A 56 51.08 -1.28 -11.98
C GLN A 56 51.18 -2.08 -10.68
N ARG A 57 50.11 -2.15 -9.89
CA ARG A 57 50.06 -2.96 -8.66
C ARG A 57 50.06 -4.46 -8.95
N LEU A 58 49.32 -4.91 -9.97
CA LEU A 58 49.33 -6.27 -10.49
C LEU A 58 50.70 -6.67 -11.03
N LYS A 59 51.36 -5.76 -11.76
CA LYS A 59 52.75 -5.96 -12.23
C LYS A 59 53.71 -6.05 -11.05
N ALA A 60 53.62 -5.16 -10.07
CA ALA A 60 54.44 -5.21 -8.86
C ALA A 60 54.21 -6.50 -8.04
N LEU A 61 52.97 -6.97 -7.93
CA LEU A 61 52.63 -8.25 -7.31
C LEU A 61 53.18 -9.43 -8.11
N SER A 62 53.05 -9.40 -9.43
CA SER A 62 53.65 -10.40 -10.33
C SER A 62 55.17 -10.46 -10.20
N ASP A 63 55.83 -9.30 -10.14
CA ASP A 63 57.28 -9.19 -9.95
C ASP A 63 57.70 -9.67 -8.54
N GLN A 64 56.82 -9.56 -7.55
CA GLN A 64 57.04 -10.12 -6.21
C GLN A 64 56.81 -11.64 -6.16
N CYS A 65 55.89 -12.18 -6.96
CA CYS A 65 55.65 -13.62 -7.11
C CYS A 65 56.82 -14.35 -7.80
N THR A 66 57.62 -13.64 -8.60
CA THR A 66 58.77 -14.23 -9.32
C THR A 66 60.08 -14.18 -8.52
N LEU A 67 60.11 -13.49 -7.38
CA LEU A 67 61.26 -13.48 -6.48
C LEU A 67 61.29 -14.77 -5.63
N SER A 68 62.41 -15.50 -5.71
CA SER A 68 62.63 -16.79 -5.02
C SER A 68 62.63 -16.73 -3.48
N SER A 69 62.61 -15.53 -2.89
CA SER A 69 62.52 -15.31 -1.45
C SER A 69 61.58 -14.16 -1.09
N PHE A 70 60.27 -14.42 -1.16
CA PHE A 70 59.28 -13.45 -0.68
C PHE A 70 59.29 -13.37 0.85
N ALA A 71 59.73 -12.22 1.38
CA ALA A 71 59.83 -11.95 2.82
C ALA A 71 58.52 -11.47 3.47
N GLY A 72 57.50 -11.15 2.66
CA GLY A 72 56.15 -10.85 3.16
C GLY A 72 55.42 -12.16 3.49
N GLY A 73 54.58 -12.17 4.53
CA GLY A 73 53.85 -13.39 4.90
C GLY A 73 53.00 -13.93 3.73
N LYS A 74 53.00 -15.25 3.51
CA LYS A 74 52.24 -15.93 2.44
C LYS A 74 50.74 -15.61 2.44
N LEU A 75 50.15 -15.41 3.63
CA LEU A 75 48.74 -15.06 3.79
C LEU A 75 48.42 -13.63 3.30
N LEU A 76 49.35 -12.69 3.48
CA LEU A 76 49.21 -11.32 2.98
C LEU A 76 49.20 -11.32 1.45
N MET A 77 50.13 -12.06 0.85
CA MET A 77 50.24 -12.22 -0.60
C MET A 77 49.02 -12.90 -1.21
N GLN A 78 48.47 -13.92 -0.54
CA GLN A 78 47.21 -14.54 -0.94
C GLN A 78 46.06 -13.54 -0.91
N SER A 79 45.93 -12.76 0.17
CA SER A 79 44.90 -11.72 0.26
C SER A 79 45.05 -10.64 -0.82
N ASP A 80 46.29 -10.22 -1.12
CA ASP A 80 46.56 -9.25 -2.18
C ASP A 80 46.24 -9.81 -3.57
N LEU A 81 46.54 -11.09 -3.83
CA LEU A 81 46.18 -11.80 -5.07
C LEU A 81 44.66 -11.96 -5.21
N ASP A 82 43.96 -12.32 -4.14
CA ASP A 82 42.50 -12.47 -4.14
C ASP A 82 41.80 -11.13 -4.39
N MET A 83 42.27 -10.04 -3.76
CA MET A 83 41.78 -8.69 -4.03
C MET A 83 42.05 -8.26 -5.48
N ALA A 84 43.23 -8.57 -6.01
CA ALA A 84 43.59 -8.24 -7.39
C ALA A 84 42.79 -9.05 -8.40
N SER A 85 42.54 -10.34 -8.12
CA SER A 85 41.68 -11.22 -8.92
C SER A 85 40.24 -10.72 -8.95
N ALA A 86 39.65 -10.44 -7.78
CA ALA A 86 38.29 -9.90 -7.70
C ALA A 86 38.15 -8.56 -8.44
N SER A 87 39.16 -7.68 -8.31
CA SER A 87 39.21 -6.43 -9.06
C SER A 87 39.27 -6.69 -10.57
N LEU A 88 40.12 -7.60 -11.04
CA LEU A 88 40.23 -7.93 -12.47
C LEU A 88 38.93 -8.51 -13.02
N SER A 89 38.28 -9.39 -12.27
CA SER A 89 36.96 -9.93 -12.61
C SER A 89 35.91 -8.83 -12.77
N ASN A 90 35.88 -7.85 -11.87
CA ASN A 90 34.98 -6.70 -11.99
C ASN A 90 35.26 -5.88 -13.26
N HIS A 91 36.54 -5.62 -13.58
CA HIS A 91 36.91 -4.90 -14.80
C HIS A 91 36.55 -5.67 -16.08
N LEU A 92 36.70 -7.01 -16.08
CA LEU A 92 36.27 -7.85 -17.20
C LEU A 92 34.75 -7.82 -17.37
N GLN A 93 34.01 -7.78 -16.27
CA GLN A 93 32.55 -7.65 -16.29
C GLN A 93 32.10 -6.27 -16.81
N ASP A 94 32.79 -5.20 -16.43
CA ASP A 94 32.58 -3.85 -16.97
C ASP A 94 32.86 -3.80 -18.49
N LEU A 95 33.94 -4.44 -18.94
CA LEU A 95 34.28 -4.52 -20.37
C LEU A 95 33.27 -5.34 -21.17
N ASP A 96 32.80 -6.47 -20.65
CA ASP A 96 31.74 -7.26 -21.27
C ASP A 96 30.44 -6.44 -21.39
N LEU A 97 30.10 -5.65 -20.37
CA LEU A 97 28.94 -4.77 -20.39
C LEU A 97 29.08 -3.62 -21.42
N LEU A 98 30.27 -3.03 -21.53
CA LEU A 98 30.58 -2.04 -22.59
C LEU A 98 30.48 -2.64 -23.99
N LEU A 99 30.90 -3.89 -24.18
CA LEU A 99 30.80 -4.57 -25.47
C LEU A 99 29.35 -4.92 -25.82
N ARG A 100 28.60 -5.50 -24.87
CA ARG A 100 27.19 -5.90 -25.06
C ARG A 100 26.26 -4.71 -25.26
N SER A 101 26.58 -3.56 -24.66
CA SER A 101 25.78 -2.34 -24.81
C SER A 101 25.89 -1.70 -26.20
N GLY A 102 26.88 -2.07 -27.02
CA GLY A 102 27.09 -1.50 -28.34
C GLY A 102 27.67 -0.08 -28.35
N VAL A 103 27.91 0.51 -27.16
CA VAL A 103 28.40 1.90 -26.98
C VAL A 103 29.75 2.12 -27.66
N LEU A 104 30.60 1.08 -27.77
CA LEU A 104 31.91 1.16 -28.40
C LEU A 104 31.89 1.25 -29.94
N HIS A 105 30.78 0.94 -30.60
CA HIS A 105 30.68 0.93 -32.07
C HIS A 105 30.37 2.31 -32.67
N GLN A 106 30.08 3.32 -31.85
CA GLN A 106 29.90 4.71 -32.30
C GLN A 106 30.83 5.63 -31.50
N SER A 107 31.97 5.94 -32.12
CA SER A 107 33.13 6.66 -31.58
C SER A 107 32.87 8.14 -31.29
N ASN A 108 31.89 8.48 -30.45
CA ASN A 108 31.82 9.76 -29.77
C ASN A 108 30.94 9.62 -28.53
N ALA A 109 31.55 9.82 -27.36
CA ALA A 109 30.91 9.90 -26.04
C ALA A 109 30.01 11.15 -25.90
N ILE A 110 29.07 11.32 -26.83
CA ILE A 110 28.02 12.31 -26.77
C ILE A 110 26.90 11.68 -25.93
N VAL A 111 26.37 12.44 -24.96
CA VAL A 111 25.09 12.10 -24.33
C VAL A 111 24.10 11.88 -25.46
N LEU A 112 23.63 10.64 -25.67
CA LEU A 112 22.65 10.37 -26.71
C LEU A 112 21.50 11.36 -26.53
N SER A 113 21.11 12.02 -27.61
CA SER A 113 19.97 12.94 -27.59
C SER A 113 18.73 12.14 -27.16
N GLN A 114 17.90 12.71 -26.29
CA GLN A 114 16.64 12.07 -25.93
C GLN A 114 15.82 11.75 -27.18
N PRO A 115 15.24 10.53 -27.29
CA PRO A 115 14.36 10.18 -28.40
C PRO A 115 13.17 11.14 -28.49
N GLY A 116 12.88 11.61 -29.71
CA GLY A 116 11.76 12.50 -30.01
C GLY A 116 10.39 11.85 -29.76
N PRO A 117 9.28 12.61 -29.88
CA PRO A 117 7.92 12.10 -29.67
C PRO A 117 7.42 11.11 -30.75
N GLY A 118 8.20 10.89 -31.82
CA GLY A 118 7.91 9.91 -32.88
C GLY A 118 9.01 8.87 -33.09
N SER A 119 9.91 8.70 -32.13
CA SER A 119 10.99 7.70 -32.20
C SER A 119 10.47 6.28 -32.09
N ASP A 120 11.11 5.36 -32.81
CA ASP A 120 10.76 3.95 -32.76
C ASP A 120 11.14 3.33 -31.40
N LYS A 121 10.47 2.22 -31.06
CA LYS A 121 10.70 1.52 -29.79
C LYS A 121 12.18 1.13 -29.62
N ASP A 122 12.85 0.74 -30.69
CA ASP A 122 14.24 0.27 -30.65
C ASP A 122 15.23 1.40 -30.29
N ASP A 123 14.99 2.62 -30.76
CA ASP A 123 15.79 3.80 -30.40
C ASP A 123 15.66 4.10 -28.90
N LEU A 124 14.44 3.97 -28.37
CA LEU A 124 14.16 4.17 -26.96
C LEU A 124 14.82 3.08 -26.10
N VAL A 125 14.76 1.81 -26.53
CA VAL A 125 15.44 0.69 -25.87
C VAL A 125 16.95 0.92 -25.84
N PHE A 126 17.54 1.34 -26.96
CA PHE A 126 18.97 1.65 -27.05
C PHE A 126 19.36 2.81 -26.12
N PHE A 127 18.55 3.87 -26.10
CA PHE A 127 18.75 5.00 -25.19
C PHE A 127 18.70 4.58 -23.72
N VAL A 128 17.72 3.75 -23.33
CA VAL A 128 17.62 3.20 -21.96
C VAL A 128 18.86 2.38 -21.62
N ARG A 129 19.31 1.48 -22.52
CA ARG A 129 20.51 0.68 -22.29
C ARG A 129 21.77 1.54 -22.11
N ASP A 130 21.95 2.56 -22.94
CA ASP A 130 23.04 3.54 -22.80
C ASP A 130 22.97 4.25 -21.44
N LEU A 131 21.80 4.73 -21.00
CA LEU A 131 21.66 5.34 -19.67
C LEU A 131 22.08 4.39 -18.54
N PHE A 132 21.62 3.13 -18.56
CA PHE A 132 21.99 2.16 -17.52
C PHE A 132 23.48 1.79 -17.55
N THR A 133 24.10 1.72 -18.73
CA THR A 133 25.55 1.47 -18.81
C THR A 133 26.37 2.62 -18.23
N ARG A 134 25.94 3.87 -18.45
CA ARG A 134 26.53 5.06 -17.82
C ARG A 134 26.29 5.07 -16.30
N LEU A 135 25.17 4.55 -15.82
CA LEU A 135 24.93 4.40 -14.39
C LEU A 135 25.87 3.38 -13.75
N GLN A 136 26.12 2.27 -14.44
CA GLN A 136 26.97 1.19 -13.95
C GLN A 136 28.44 1.58 -13.94
N ILE A 137 28.96 2.06 -15.08
CA ILE A 137 30.41 2.22 -15.32
C ILE A 137 30.84 3.70 -15.29
N GLY A 138 29.91 4.64 -15.44
CA GLY A 138 30.23 6.06 -15.49
C GLY A 138 30.78 6.61 -14.17
N GLY A 139 31.63 7.63 -14.26
CA GLY A 139 32.00 8.43 -13.09
C GLY A 139 30.80 9.19 -12.51
N ILE A 140 30.97 9.81 -11.35
CA ILE A 140 29.92 10.52 -10.59
C ILE A 140 29.07 11.45 -11.47
N GLU A 141 29.72 12.29 -12.27
CA GLU A 141 29.05 13.23 -13.17
C GLU A 141 28.25 12.54 -14.29
N PHE A 142 28.74 11.42 -14.80
CA PHE A 142 28.01 10.63 -15.79
C PHE A 142 26.82 9.91 -15.18
N LYS A 143 26.94 9.38 -13.96
CA LYS A 143 25.81 8.78 -13.23
C LYS A 143 24.73 9.80 -12.95
N LYS A 144 25.12 10.99 -12.50
CA LYS A 144 24.20 12.11 -12.26
C LYS A 144 23.44 12.50 -13.53
N LYS A 145 24.15 12.76 -14.64
CA LYS A 145 23.54 13.10 -15.93
C LYS A 145 22.65 11.98 -16.46
N ALA A 146 23.06 10.72 -16.28
CA ALA A 146 22.26 9.57 -16.69
C ALA A 146 20.96 9.47 -15.87
N LEU A 147 21.00 9.69 -14.56
CA LEU A 147 19.81 9.76 -13.70
C LEU A 147 18.90 10.94 -14.06
N GLU A 148 19.46 12.12 -14.36
CA GLU A 148 18.69 13.27 -14.81
C GLU A 148 17.94 12.97 -16.11
N SER A 149 18.63 12.40 -17.10
CA SER A 149 18.01 11.97 -18.36
C SER A 149 16.99 10.85 -18.17
N LEU A 150 17.24 9.90 -17.26
CA LEU A 150 16.30 8.85 -16.91
C LEU A 150 15.03 9.42 -16.28
N LEU A 151 15.17 10.35 -15.33
CA LEU A 151 14.03 10.99 -14.67
C LEU A 151 13.20 11.80 -15.66
N GLN A 152 13.83 12.51 -16.60
CA GLN A 152 13.10 13.19 -17.67
C GLN A 152 12.32 12.21 -18.53
N LEU A 153 12.92 11.06 -18.86
CA LEU A 153 12.26 10.01 -19.64
C LEU A 153 11.07 9.39 -18.88
N LEU A 154 11.22 9.15 -17.58
CA LEU A 154 10.16 8.60 -16.73
C LEU A 154 8.97 9.55 -16.57
N ASN A 155 9.19 10.86 -16.65
CA ASN A 155 8.12 11.87 -16.57
C ASN A 155 7.45 12.16 -17.93
N LYS A 156 7.94 11.57 -19.04
CA LYS A 156 7.44 11.85 -20.39
C LYS A 156 6.11 11.15 -20.67
N ASP A 157 6.09 9.83 -20.53
CA ASP A 157 4.94 8.99 -20.86
C ASP A 157 5.05 7.58 -20.25
N GLU A 158 3.91 6.92 -20.10
CA GLU A 158 3.83 5.57 -19.51
C GLU A 158 4.57 4.51 -20.35
N LYS A 159 4.62 4.65 -21.69
CA LYS A 159 5.34 3.68 -22.55
C LYS A 159 6.84 3.73 -22.27
N SER A 160 7.38 4.93 -22.11
CA SER A 160 8.77 5.13 -21.70
C SER A 160 9.08 4.47 -20.36
N THR A 161 8.20 4.58 -19.36
CA THR A 161 8.37 3.89 -18.08
C THR A 161 8.36 2.36 -18.22
N ALA A 162 7.49 1.81 -19.09
CA ALA A 162 7.42 0.38 -19.33
C ALA A 162 8.69 -0.16 -20.03
N VAL A 163 9.28 0.61 -20.96
CA VAL A 163 10.56 0.24 -21.58
C VAL A 163 11.70 0.30 -20.56
N VAL A 164 11.73 1.33 -19.71
CA VAL A 164 12.73 1.42 -18.62
C VAL A 164 12.62 0.25 -17.68
N ALA A 165 11.42 -0.16 -17.28
CA ALA A 165 11.23 -1.29 -16.37
C ALA A 165 11.68 -2.62 -17.00
N LYS A 166 11.41 -2.85 -18.28
CA LYS A 166 11.69 -4.12 -18.98
C LYS A 166 13.14 -4.24 -19.47
N GLU A 167 13.72 -3.16 -19.98
CA GLU A 167 15.05 -3.16 -20.60
C GLU A 167 16.13 -2.54 -19.72
N GLY A 168 15.73 -1.76 -18.71
CA GLY A 168 16.62 -1.16 -17.75
C GLY A 168 17.10 -2.17 -16.71
N ASN A 169 18.32 -1.98 -16.20
CA ASN A 169 18.84 -2.76 -15.09
C ASN A 169 18.27 -2.23 -13.76
N VAL A 170 17.00 -2.55 -13.48
CA VAL A 170 16.27 -2.08 -12.28
C VAL A 170 16.99 -2.51 -10.99
N ARG A 171 17.61 -3.70 -10.98
CA ARG A 171 18.43 -4.17 -9.87
C ARG A 171 19.56 -3.20 -9.50
N TYR A 172 20.27 -2.69 -10.52
CA TYR A 172 21.33 -1.70 -10.30
C TYR A 172 20.76 -0.37 -9.81
N LEU A 173 19.59 0.03 -10.32
CA LEU A 173 18.92 1.22 -9.80
C LEU A 173 18.55 1.07 -8.32
N ILE A 174 18.10 -0.11 -7.90
CA ILE A 174 17.81 -0.45 -6.49
C ILE A 174 19.08 -0.45 -5.65
N SER A 175 20.22 -0.94 -6.14
CA SER A 175 21.47 -0.89 -5.36
C SER A 175 21.96 0.55 -5.10
N LEU A 176 21.57 1.52 -5.93
CA LEU A 176 21.84 2.94 -5.69
C LEU A 176 21.04 3.52 -4.50
N LEU A 177 20.02 2.83 -3.99
CA LEU A 177 19.26 3.26 -2.80
C LEU A 177 20.04 3.02 -1.50
N GLU A 178 21.10 2.22 -1.53
CA GLU A 178 21.90 1.91 -0.34
C GLU A 178 22.54 3.16 0.29
N VAL A 179 22.73 3.12 1.62
CA VAL A 179 23.25 4.25 2.41
C VAL A 179 24.66 4.67 1.99
N ASN A 180 25.44 3.74 1.43
CA ASN A 180 26.82 3.98 0.99
C ASN A 180 26.91 4.70 -0.36
N SER A 181 25.80 4.83 -1.08
CA SER A 181 25.72 5.56 -2.34
C SER A 181 25.83 7.07 -2.10
N GLN A 182 26.34 7.79 -3.10
CA GLN A 182 26.45 9.24 -2.99
C GLN A 182 25.07 9.89 -2.80
N PRO A 183 24.92 10.86 -1.88
CA PRO A 183 23.61 11.41 -1.54
C PRO A 183 22.80 11.89 -2.75
N LEU A 184 23.41 12.66 -3.65
CA LEU A 184 22.72 13.18 -4.85
C LEU A 184 22.24 12.06 -5.79
N ILE A 185 23.06 11.03 -5.98
CA ILE A 185 22.74 9.89 -6.84
C ILE A 185 21.63 9.06 -6.20
N ARG A 186 21.74 8.80 -4.89
CA ARG A 186 20.73 8.07 -4.12
C ARG A 186 19.37 8.79 -4.19
N ASP A 187 19.35 10.09 -4.00
CA ASP A 187 18.11 10.87 -3.99
C ASP A 187 17.41 10.83 -5.36
N GLN A 188 18.17 10.94 -6.44
CA GLN A 188 17.64 10.79 -7.80
C GLN A 188 17.20 9.34 -8.11
N ALA A 189 17.93 8.34 -7.61
CA ALA A 189 17.56 6.94 -7.77
C ALA A 189 16.25 6.60 -7.03
N VAL A 190 16.07 7.08 -5.80
CA VAL A 190 14.81 6.94 -5.04
C VAL A 190 13.66 7.55 -5.81
N LEU A 191 13.85 8.75 -6.37
CA LEU A 191 12.83 9.40 -7.19
C LEU A 191 12.48 8.53 -8.42
N ALA A 192 13.47 8.02 -9.14
CA ALA A 192 13.25 7.17 -10.31
C ALA A 192 12.48 5.88 -9.96
N VAL A 193 12.88 5.20 -8.88
CA VAL A 193 12.19 4.00 -8.37
C VAL A 193 10.76 4.33 -7.95
N SER A 194 10.51 5.48 -7.31
CA SER A 194 9.16 5.87 -6.90
C SER A 194 8.23 6.09 -8.10
N ILE A 195 8.72 6.72 -9.17
CA ILE A 195 7.95 6.93 -10.40
C ILE A 195 7.65 5.57 -11.05
N LEU A 196 8.66 4.71 -11.20
CA LEU A 196 8.51 3.38 -11.79
C LEU A 196 7.54 2.49 -10.98
N ALA A 197 7.57 2.53 -9.65
CA ALA A 197 6.65 1.73 -8.82
C ALA A 197 5.19 2.17 -8.99
N SER A 198 4.99 3.48 -9.23
CA SER A 198 3.66 4.06 -9.39
C SER A 198 3.13 4.06 -10.83
N SER A 199 3.94 3.71 -11.83
CA SER A 199 3.55 3.87 -13.24
C SER A 199 2.68 2.73 -13.76
N SER A 200 3.08 1.47 -13.56
CA SER A 200 2.35 0.30 -14.05
C SER A 200 2.51 -0.92 -13.14
N GLU A 201 1.60 -1.89 -13.27
CA GLU A 201 1.64 -3.16 -12.53
C GLU A 201 2.88 -3.99 -12.88
N ASP A 202 3.22 -4.10 -14.17
CA ASP A 202 4.45 -4.76 -14.64
C ASP A 202 5.70 -4.16 -13.99
N SER A 203 5.82 -2.82 -14.00
CA SER A 203 6.98 -2.10 -13.46
C SER A 203 7.12 -2.28 -11.96
N ARG A 204 5.99 -2.20 -11.25
CA ARG A 204 5.93 -2.45 -9.81
C ARG A 204 6.35 -3.87 -9.45
N LYS A 205 5.89 -4.87 -10.20
CA LYS A 205 6.27 -6.27 -9.99
C LYS A 205 7.78 -6.47 -10.15
N ILE A 206 8.38 -5.89 -11.19
CA ILE A 206 9.84 -5.94 -11.41
C ILE A 206 10.59 -5.31 -10.24
N ILE A 207 10.16 -4.14 -9.74
CA ILE A 207 10.80 -3.49 -8.58
C ILE A 207 10.74 -4.38 -7.33
N PHE A 208 9.61 -5.05 -7.11
CA PHE A 208 9.45 -5.97 -5.98
C PHE A 208 10.35 -7.21 -6.12
N GLU A 209 10.35 -7.85 -7.29
CA GLU A 209 11.17 -9.03 -7.60
C GLU A 209 12.67 -8.75 -7.50
N GLU A 210 13.11 -7.54 -7.89
CA GLU A 210 14.50 -7.09 -7.75
C GLU A 210 14.88 -6.62 -6.32
N GLY A 211 13.97 -6.79 -5.35
CA GLY A 211 14.24 -6.55 -3.93
C GLY A 211 14.12 -5.09 -3.47
N GLY A 212 13.34 -4.27 -4.16
CA GLY A 212 13.23 -2.83 -3.87
C GLY A 212 12.57 -2.48 -2.53
N LEU A 213 11.72 -3.36 -1.98
CA LEU A 213 10.91 -3.05 -0.79
C LEU A 213 11.74 -2.76 0.47
N GLY A 214 12.73 -3.60 0.77
CA GLY A 214 13.59 -3.45 1.96
C GLY A 214 14.35 -2.10 1.99
N PRO A 215 15.10 -1.75 0.93
CA PRO A 215 15.76 -0.45 0.82
C PRO A 215 14.79 0.74 0.95
N LEU A 216 13.61 0.65 0.35
CA LEU A 216 12.59 1.71 0.44
C LEU A 216 12.06 1.88 1.87
N LEU A 217 11.78 0.80 2.59
CA LEU A 217 11.39 0.87 4.01
C LEU A 217 12.48 1.50 4.87
N ARG A 218 13.75 1.17 4.64
CA ARG A 218 14.88 1.78 5.35
C ARG A 218 15.00 3.29 5.07
N ILE A 219 14.75 3.72 3.82
CA ILE A 219 14.72 5.14 3.46
C ILE A 219 13.52 5.84 4.11
N LEU A 220 12.36 5.19 4.21
CA LEU A 220 11.20 5.73 4.90
C LEU A 220 11.48 5.97 6.40
N GLU A 221 12.27 5.08 7.02
CA GLU A 221 12.68 5.20 8.42
C GLU A 221 13.75 6.30 8.62
N THR A 222 14.83 6.28 7.84
CA THR A 222 16.06 7.06 8.12
C THR A 222 16.34 8.20 7.14
N GLY A 223 15.59 8.30 6.04
CA GLY A 223 15.81 9.27 4.98
C GLY A 223 15.44 10.71 5.36
N SER A 224 15.84 11.65 4.51
CA SER A 224 15.39 13.04 4.61
C SER A 224 13.90 13.15 4.27
N ILE A 225 13.24 14.23 4.71
CA ILE A 225 11.80 14.47 4.46
C ILE A 225 11.38 14.21 2.99
N PRO A 226 12.06 14.74 1.95
CA PRO A 226 11.66 14.49 0.56
C PRO A 226 11.84 13.02 0.15
N LEU A 227 12.84 12.31 0.70
CA LEU A 227 13.04 10.90 0.40
C LEU A 227 12.02 10.02 1.10
N LYS A 228 11.63 10.36 2.33
CA LYS A 228 10.56 9.65 3.04
C LYS A 228 9.25 9.71 2.26
N GLU A 229 8.92 10.87 1.68
CA GLU A 229 7.76 11.00 0.80
C GLU A 229 7.87 10.05 -0.41
N LYS A 230 8.97 10.09 -1.16
CA LYS A 230 9.14 9.24 -2.35
C LYS A 230 9.17 7.76 -2.02
N ALA A 231 9.78 7.38 -0.90
CA ALA A 231 9.75 6.02 -0.40
C ALA A 231 8.33 5.60 0.00
N ALA A 232 7.56 6.44 0.68
CA ALA A 232 6.18 6.14 1.04
C ALA A 232 5.28 5.95 -0.19
N ILE A 233 5.46 6.76 -1.24
CA ILE A 233 4.77 6.59 -2.54
C ILE A 233 5.08 5.22 -3.13
N ALA A 234 6.36 4.85 -3.20
CA ALA A 234 6.80 3.58 -3.76
C ALA A 234 6.28 2.39 -2.96
N VAL A 235 6.32 2.47 -1.63
CA VAL A 235 5.82 1.41 -0.73
C VAL A 235 4.30 1.27 -0.82
N GLU A 236 3.53 2.37 -0.87
CA GLU A 236 2.09 2.29 -1.11
C GLU A 236 1.79 1.64 -2.45
N ALA A 237 2.54 1.99 -3.50
CA ALA A 237 2.37 1.37 -4.81
C ALA A 237 2.66 -0.13 -4.74
N ILE A 238 3.83 -0.55 -4.24
CA ILE A 238 4.22 -1.97 -4.11
C ILE A 238 3.19 -2.79 -3.31
N THR A 239 2.67 -2.22 -2.23
CA THR A 239 1.68 -2.90 -1.38
C THR A 239 0.28 -2.94 -1.97
N ALA A 240 0.00 -2.24 -3.08
CA ALA A 240 -1.28 -2.36 -3.78
C ALA A 240 -1.52 -3.79 -4.29
N ASP A 241 -0.45 -4.53 -4.56
CA ASP A 241 -0.52 -5.95 -4.88
C ASP A 241 -0.58 -6.77 -3.57
N PRO A 242 -1.68 -7.50 -3.31
CA PRO A 242 -1.91 -8.14 -2.00
C PRO A 242 -0.88 -9.23 -1.67
N GLU A 243 -0.25 -9.84 -2.67
CA GLU A 243 0.82 -10.84 -2.51
C GLU A 243 2.07 -10.23 -1.82
N ASN A 244 2.29 -8.92 -1.97
CA ASN A 244 3.45 -8.23 -1.43
C ASN A 244 3.25 -7.82 0.04
N ALA A 245 2.03 -7.90 0.57
CA ALA A 245 1.71 -7.44 1.92
C ALA A 245 2.55 -8.16 2.99
N TRP A 246 2.74 -9.48 2.85
CA TRP A 246 3.55 -10.30 3.76
C TRP A 246 5.01 -9.86 3.82
N ALA A 247 5.56 -9.41 2.70
CA ALA A 247 6.94 -8.95 2.63
C ALA A 247 7.18 -7.72 3.52
N VAL A 248 6.17 -6.84 3.68
CA VAL A 248 6.28 -5.70 4.59
C VAL A 248 6.51 -6.16 6.02
N SER A 249 5.75 -7.15 6.49
CA SER A 249 5.95 -7.73 7.83
C SER A 249 7.31 -8.42 7.95
N ALA A 250 7.72 -9.20 6.93
CA ALA A 250 9.01 -9.88 6.91
C ALA A 250 10.22 -8.93 6.99
N TYR A 251 10.11 -7.73 6.40
CA TYR A 251 11.14 -6.69 6.49
C TYR A 251 11.02 -5.81 7.75
N GLY A 252 10.12 -6.11 8.69
CA GLY A 252 9.85 -5.28 9.87
C GLY A 252 9.21 -3.93 9.53
N GLY A 253 8.60 -3.81 8.36
CA GLY A 253 8.05 -2.56 7.82
C GLY A 253 6.76 -2.09 8.51
N VAL A 254 6.09 -2.93 9.32
CA VAL A 254 4.88 -2.55 10.06
C VAL A 254 5.16 -1.37 10.99
N SER A 255 6.17 -1.49 11.85
CA SER A 255 6.59 -0.43 12.76
C SER A 255 7.05 0.84 12.03
N VAL A 256 7.76 0.68 10.91
CA VAL A 256 8.20 1.78 10.05
C VAL A 256 7.01 2.56 9.48
N LEU A 257 5.99 1.86 9.00
CA LEU A 257 4.78 2.49 8.45
C LEU A 257 3.96 3.19 9.55
N ILE A 258 3.88 2.60 10.75
CA ILE A 258 3.22 3.22 11.90
C ILE A 258 3.94 4.52 12.31
N GLU A 259 5.28 4.50 12.39
CA GLU A 259 6.06 5.68 12.73
C GLU A 259 5.97 6.76 11.63
N ALA A 260 5.98 6.37 10.35
CA ALA A 260 5.77 7.30 9.25
C ALA A 260 4.38 7.98 9.30
N CYS A 261 3.35 7.27 9.78
CA CYS A 261 2.04 7.87 10.05
C CYS A 261 2.07 8.84 11.24
N ARG A 262 2.85 8.53 12.27
CA ARG A 262 2.95 9.33 13.50
C ARG A 262 3.70 10.65 13.30
N SER A 263 4.87 10.63 12.65
CA SER A 263 5.81 11.76 12.60
C SER A 263 6.22 12.22 11.20
N GLY A 264 5.66 11.63 10.15
CA GLY A 264 5.92 12.01 8.75
C GLY A 264 5.38 13.39 8.35
N SER A 265 5.88 13.92 7.23
CA SER A 265 5.26 15.07 6.55
C SER A 265 3.86 14.71 6.04
N GLN A 266 3.01 15.71 5.78
CA GLN A 266 1.63 15.47 5.28
C GLN A 266 1.56 14.51 4.07
N PRO A 267 2.41 14.64 3.03
CA PRO A 267 2.46 13.66 1.94
C PRO A 267 2.89 12.27 2.41
N THR A 268 3.92 12.19 3.26
CA THR A 268 4.42 10.92 3.82
C THR A 268 3.34 10.20 4.61
N GLN A 269 2.61 10.90 5.49
CA GLN A 269 1.50 10.35 6.25
C GLN A 269 0.38 9.83 5.33
N THR A 270 0.05 10.57 4.27
CA THR A 270 -0.98 10.19 3.28
C THR A 270 -0.64 8.87 2.59
N HIS A 271 0.62 8.68 2.19
CA HIS A 271 1.05 7.46 1.53
C HIS A 271 1.30 6.31 2.50
N ALA A 272 1.85 6.60 3.69
CA ALA A 272 2.06 5.61 4.75
C ALA A 272 0.74 4.99 5.23
N VAL A 273 -0.31 5.80 5.46
CA VAL A 273 -1.63 5.26 5.83
C VAL A 273 -2.28 4.47 4.69
N GLY A 274 -1.97 4.83 3.44
CA GLY A 274 -2.35 4.07 2.25
C GLY A 274 -1.69 2.69 2.19
N ALA A 275 -0.39 2.62 2.50
CA ALA A 275 0.32 1.35 2.63
C ALA A 275 -0.22 0.51 3.79
N LEU A 276 -0.50 1.12 4.96
CA LEU A 276 -1.16 0.45 6.10
C LEU A 276 -2.51 -0.15 5.71
N ARG A 277 -3.34 0.61 5.00
CA ARG A 277 -4.63 0.13 4.47
C ARG A 277 -4.45 -1.12 3.61
N ASN A 278 -3.46 -1.11 2.72
CA ASN A 278 -3.21 -2.22 1.80
C ASN A 278 -2.79 -3.48 2.55
N VAL A 279 -1.82 -3.39 3.47
CA VAL A 279 -1.31 -4.56 4.20
C VAL A 279 -2.29 -5.09 5.26
N ALA A 280 -3.17 -4.23 5.78
CA ALA A 280 -4.24 -4.64 6.70
C ALA A 280 -5.26 -5.60 6.07
N SER A 281 -5.24 -5.79 4.75
CA SER A 281 -6.06 -6.82 4.08
C SER A 281 -5.71 -8.23 4.54
N VAL A 282 -4.47 -8.48 5.00
CA VAL A 282 -4.00 -9.75 5.55
C VAL A 282 -4.27 -9.81 7.06
N GLU A 283 -4.91 -10.87 7.54
CA GLU A 283 -5.35 -10.97 8.95
C GLU A 283 -4.18 -10.92 9.96
N ASP A 284 -3.10 -11.67 9.72
CA ASP A 284 -1.98 -11.71 10.65
C ASP A 284 -1.27 -10.35 10.77
N ILE A 285 -1.15 -9.62 9.66
CA ILE A 285 -0.61 -8.25 9.66
C ILE A 285 -1.57 -7.28 10.34
N ARG A 286 -2.88 -7.47 10.14
CA ARG A 286 -3.92 -6.66 10.79
C ARG A 286 -3.86 -6.80 12.32
N MET A 287 -3.64 -8.02 12.83
CA MET A 287 -3.45 -8.26 14.26
C MET A 287 -2.19 -7.56 14.77
N ALA A 288 -1.06 -7.69 14.07
CA ALA A 288 0.17 -6.99 14.41
C ALA A 288 0.00 -5.46 14.45
N LEU A 289 -0.74 -4.88 13.49
CA LEU A 289 -1.07 -3.46 13.49
C LEU A 289 -1.90 -3.04 14.72
N GLY A 290 -2.81 -3.90 15.16
CA GLY A 290 -3.58 -3.70 16.38
C GLY A 290 -2.69 -3.67 17.64
N GLU A 291 -1.81 -4.67 17.76
CA GLU A 291 -0.89 -4.82 18.90
C GLU A 291 0.17 -3.73 18.97
N GLU A 292 0.71 -3.31 17.81
CA GLU A 292 1.71 -2.22 17.71
C GLU A 292 1.09 -0.81 17.86
N GLY A 293 -0.22 -0.72 18.09
CA GLY A 293 -0.89 0.56 18.37
C GLY A 293 -1.04 1.44 17.13
N ALA A 294 -1.30 0.86 15.96
CA ALA A 294 -1.61 1.63 14.75
C ALA A 294 -2.95 2.38 14.86
N VAL A 295 -3.94 1.80 15.57
CA VAL A 295 -5.31 2.33 15.65
C VAL A 295 -5.36 3.79 16.13
N PRO A 296 -4.78 4.17 17.28
CA PRO A 296 -4.80 5.57 17.73
C PRO A 296 -4.17 6.54 16.73
N ILE A 297 -3.13 6.11 16.00
CA ILE A 297 -2.41 6.96 15.04
C ILE A 297 -3.25 7.18 13.78
N VAL A 298 -3.85 6.11 13.23
CA VAL A 298 -4.73 6.24 12.06
C VAL A 298 -5.96 7.08 12.41
N VAL A 299 -6.46 6.94 13.63
CA VAL A 299 -7.53 7.76 14.18
C VAL A 299 -7.12 9.24 14.29
N GLN A 300 -5.90 9.53 14.75
CA GLN A 300 -5.38 10.90 14.77
C GLN A 300 -5.28 11.49 13.35
N LEU A 301 -4.81 10.71 12.38
CA LEU A 301 -4.75 11.14 10.97
C LEU A 301 -6.13 11.40 10.37
N LEU A 302 -7.16 10.72 10.84
CA LEU A 302 -8.55 11.00 10.43
C LEU A 302 -9.02 12.39 10.92
N ASP A 303 -8.47 12.89 12.03
CA ASP A 303 -8.79 14.22 12.56
C ASP A 303 -7.92 15.32 11.93
N SER A 304 -6.59 15.15 11.98
CA SER A 304 -5.62 16.19 11.64
C SER A 304 -4.99 16.07 10.25
N GLY A 305 -5.27 14.99 9.52
CA GLY A 305 -4.67 14.73 8.21
C GLY A 305 -5.25 15.58 7.07
N THR A 306 -4.60 15.53 5.91
CA THR A 306 -5.13 16.09 4.65
C THR A 306 -6.40 15.33 4.22
N THR A 307 -7.23 15.89 3.35
CA THR A 307 -8.43 15.19 2.85
C THR A 307 -8.12 13.79 2.28
N ALA A 308 -7.02 13.67 1.54
CA ALA A 308 -6.56 12.38 1.01
C ALA A 308 -6.09 11.42 2.12
N ALA A 309 -5.37 11.91 3.13
CA ALA A 309 -4.97 11.10 4.28
C ALA A 309 -6.19 10.63 5.08
N GLN A 310 -7.17 11.52 5.30
CA GLN A 310 -8.40 11.22 6.02
C GLN A 310 -9.24 10.15 5.33
N GLU A 311 -9.37 10.20 4.00
CA GLU A 311 -10.07 9.16 3.22
C GLU A 311 -9.36 7.80 3.36
N LYS A 312 -8.03 7.78 3.20
CA LYS A 312 -7.25 6.55 3.34
C LYS A 312 -7.27 6.02 4.78
N ALA A 313 -7.24 6.90 5.77
CA ALA A 313 -7.35 6.56 7.19
C ALA A 313 -8.72 5.96 7.53
N ALA A 314 -9.81 6.54 7.02
CA ALA A 314 -11.16 5.99 7.17
C ALA A 314 -11.25 4.57 6.61
N ASN A 315 -10.70 4.34 5.41
CA ASN A 315 -10.68 3.03 4.78
C ASN A 315 -9.78 2.03 5.54
N CYS A 316 -8.62 2.48 6.04
CA CYS A 316 -7.74 1.66 6.88
C CYS A 316 -8.46 1.21 8.16
N LEU A 317 -9.12 2.13 8.86
CA LEU A 317 -9.91 1.84 10.07
C LEU A 317 -11.07 0.89 9.80
N SER A 318 -11.70 1.02 8.64
CA SER A 318 -12.72 0.08 8.14
C SER A 318 -12.17 -1.36 8.11
N ILE A 319 -10.96 -1.55 7.58
CA ILE A 319 -10.34 -2.86 7.47
C ILE A 319 -9.90 -3.36 8.85
N LEU A 320 -9.27 -2.52 9.68
CA LEU A 320 -8.87 -2.86 11.04
C LEU A 320 -10.06 -3.23 11.94
N ALA A 321 -11.22 -2.62 11.70
CA ALA A 321 -12.47 -2.90 12.40
C ALA A 321 -13.13 -4.22 11.96
N SER A 322 -12.48 -5.11 11.22
CA SER A 322 -13.03 -6.45 10.92
C SER A 322 -12.42 -7.58 11.76
N SER A 323 -11.53 -7.25 12.70
CA SER A 323 -10.80 -8.21 13.56
C SER A 323 -11.29 -8.23 15.02
N GLU A 324 -10.69 -9.01 15.91
CA GLU A 324 -11.07 -9.10 17.35
C GLU A 324 -11.02 -7.73 18.07
N THR A 325 -10.22 -6.79 17.55
CA THR A 325 -10.13 -5.40 18.01
C THR A 325 -11.29 -4.49 17.57
N THR A 326 -12.29 -5.01 16.84
CA THR A 326 -13.39 -4.22 16.24
C THR A 326 -14.10 -3.33 17.26
N GLU A 327 -14.41 -3.85 18.45
CA GLU A 327 -15.11 -3.07 19.47
C GLU A 327 -14.30 -1.85 19.91
N HIS A 328 -13.00 -2.03 20.16
CA HIS A 328 -12.12 -0.96 20.62
C HIS A 328 -11.93 0.10 19.52
N VAL A 329 -11.74 -0.34 18.28
CA VAL A 329 -11.62 0.54 17.10
C VAL A 329 -12.89 1.36 16.93
N LEU A 330 -14.07 0.71 16.86
CA LEU A 330 -15.34 1.40 16.65
C LEU A 330 -15.71 2.33 17.80
N ARG A 331 -15.39 1.99 19.06
CA ARG A 331 -15.60 2.91 20.20
C ARG A 331 -14.73 4.16 20.08
N THR A 332 -13.46 3.99 19.73
CA THR A 332 -12.53 5.11 19.58
C THR A 332 -13.00 6.03 18.45
N ILE A 333 -13.36 5.46 17.30
CA ILE A 333 -13.90 6.23 16.16
C ILE A 333 -15.21 6.93 16.55
N SER A 334 -16.12 6.25 17.26
CA SER A 334 -17.39 6.85 17.70
C SER A 334 -17.19 7.98 18.70
N SER A 335 -16.14 7.93 19.53
CA SER A 335 -15.83 9.02 20.45
C SER A 335 -15.31 10.27 19.73
N LEU A 336 -14.63 10.07 18.61
CA LEU A 336 -14.00 11.15 17.85
C LEU A 336 -14.89 11.69 16.72
N SER A 337 -15.89 10.92 16.28
CA SER A 337 -16.92 11.40 15.35
C SER A 337 -17.80 12.53 15.88
N VAL A 338 -17.53 13.02 17.11
CA VAL A 338 -18.09 14.26 17.64
C VAL A 338 -17.58 15.48 16.85
N THR A 339 -16.40 15.39 16.22
CA THR A 339 -15.87 16.45 15.35
C THR A 339 -16.54 16.45 13.97
N ASP A 340 -17.01 17.62 13.52
CA ASP A 340 -17.73 17.80 12.24
C ASP A 340 -16.91 17.45 10.99
N SER A 341 -15.58 17.51 11.05
CA SER A 341 -14.68 17.06 9.98
C SER A 341 -14.73 15.55 9.81
N ILE A 342 -14.47 14.81 10.89
CA ILE A 342 -14.45 13.35 10.95
C ILE A 342 -15.82 12.77 10.55
N SER A 343 -16.91 13.33 11.08
CA SER A 343 -18.27 12.90 10.75
C SER A 343 -18.55 13.02 9.24
N ARG A 344 -18.09 14.09 8.59
CA ARG A 344 -18.23 14.27 7.12
C ARG A 344 -17.39 13.26 6.34
N THR A 345 -16.13 13.07 6.70
CA THR A 345 -15.25 12.10 6.02
C THR A 345 -15.81 10.68 6.14
N LEU A 346 -16.20 10.26 7.34
CA LEU A 346 -16.78 8.92 7.56
C LEU A 346 -18.14 8.76 6.88
N SER A 347 -18.97 9.81 6.85
CA SER A 347 -20.25 9.78 6.11
C SER A 347 -20.06 9.63 4.60
N SER A 348 -18.92 10.08 4.06
CA SER A 348 -18.59 9.96 2.64
C SER A 348 -18.03 8.59 2.25
N SER A 349 -17.41 7.84 3.18
CA SER A 349 -16.86 6.51 2.89
C SER A 349 -17.95 5.45 2.77
N THR A 350 -18.28 5.06 1.54
CA THR A 350 -19.26 4.00 1.25
C THR A 350 -18.86 2.66 1.87
N VAL A 351 -17.56 2.32 1.83
CA VAL A 351 -17.03 1.06 2.38
C VAL A 351 -17.27 0.99 3.88
N PHE A 352 -16.97 2.08 4.59
CA PHE A 352 -17.18 2.17 6.03
C PHE A 352 -18.67 2.01 6.41
N ILE A 353 -19.56 2.70 5.69
CA ILE A 353 -21.00 2.60 5.94
C ILE A 353 -21.52 1.18 5.69
N ILE A 354 -21.08 0.52 4.61
CA ILE A 354 -21.47 -0.88 4.31
C ILE A 354 -21.05 -1.81 5.46
N GLN A 355 -19.83 -1.66 5.96
CA GLN A 355 -19.35 -2.46 7.09
C GLN A 355 -20.16 -2.22 8.37
N LEU A 356 -20.53 -0.97 8.69
CA LEU A 356 -21.44 -0.71 9.82
C LEU A 356 -22.77 -1.45 9.66
N GLY A 357 -23.30 -1.53 8.43
CA GLY A 357 -24.47 -2.34 8.11
C GLY A 357 -24.27 -3.83 8.38
N GLU A 358 -23.12 -4.38 8.01
CA GLU A 358 -22.78 -5.78 8.26
C GLU A 358 -22.55 -6.09 9.74
N PHE A 359 -21.93 -5.18 10.52
CA PHE A 359 -21.82 -5.34 11.98
C PHE A 359 -23.18 -5.33 12.68
N ILE A 360 -24.13 -4.53 12.20
CA ILE A 360 -25.51 -4.57 12.72
C ILE A 360 -26.17 -5.91 12.40
N LYS A 361 -25.87 -6.47 11.23
CA LYS A 361 -26.50 -7.70 10.76
C LYS A 361 -25.97 -8.94 11.47
N HIS A 362 -24.65 -9.05 11.65
CA HIS A 362 -23.97 -10.26 12.11
C HIS A 362 -23.16 -10.11 13.41
N GLY A 363 -22.96 -8.88 13.90
CA GLY A 363 -22.14 -8.61 15.08
C GLY A 363 -22.77 -9.05 16.40
N ASN A 364 -21.95 -9.07 17.46
CA ASN A 364 -22.40 -9.26 18.83
C ASN A 364 -23.24 -8.05 19.31
N THR A 365 -23.87 -8.14 20.48
CA THR A 365 -24.77 -7.09 20.98
C THR A 365 -24.08 -5.73 21.19
N ILE A 366 -22.80 -5.74 21.58
CA ILE A 366 -22.02 -4.52 21.82
C ILE A 366 -21.67 -3.84 20.48
N LEU A 367 -21.21 -4.59 19.49
CA LEU A 367 -20.95 -4.14 18.13
C LEU A 367 -22.21 -3.58 17.48
N GLN A 368 -23.33 -4.29 17.60
CA GLN A 368 -24.63 -3.82 17.13
C GLN A 368 -25.02 -2.48 17.77
N GLN A 369 -24.77 -2.30 19.07
CA GLN A 369 -25.02 -1.04 19.76
C GLN A 369 -24.13 0.10 19.25
N ILE A 370 -22.82 -0.14 19.15
CA ILE A 370 -21.88 0.89 18.68
C ILE A 370 -22.21 1.27 17.24
N SER A 371 -22.40 0.31 16.35
CA SER A 371 -22.71 0.55 14.94
C SER A 371 -24.07 1.23 14.75
N ALA A 372 -25.11 0.85 15.49
CA ALA A 372 -26.41 1.52 15.45
C ALA A 372 -26.33 2.96 15.97
N SER A 373 -25.61 3.18 17.08
CA SER A 373 -25.37 4.53 17.60
C SER A 373 -24.62 5.37 16.57
N PHE A 374 -23.66 4.77 15.87
CA PHE A 374 -22.89 5.49 14.87
C PHE A 374 -23.75 5.89 13.66
N LEU A 375 -24.50 4.95 13.08
CA LEU A 375 -25.42 5.24 11.98
C LEU A 375 -26.47 6.31 12.34
N SER A 376 -26.87 6.40 13.60
CA SER A 376 -27.83 7.42 14.05
C SER A 376 -27.25 8.84 14.05
N LYS A 377 -25.93 8.99 14.23
CA LYS A 377 -25.23 10.27 14.31
C LYS A 377 -24.69 10.75 12.96
N LEU A 378 -24.41 9.83 12.04
CA LEU A 378 -23.83 10.14 10.72
C LEU A 378 -24.87 10.73 9.75
N SER A 379 -24.45 11.72 8.96
CA SER A 379 -25.26 12.31 7.89
C SER A 379 -25.06 11.53 6.60
N ILE A 380 -25.73 10.39 6.49
CA ILE A 380 -25.53 9.43 5.40
C ILE A 380 -26.23 9.89 4.12
N SER A 381 -25.53 9.81 2.98
CA SER A 381 -26.10 10.09 1.65
C SER A 381 -27.19 9.09 1.26
N ASP A 382 -28.12 9.50 0.39
CA ASP A 382 -29.20 8.62 -0.09
C ASP A 382 -28.67 7.37 -0.83
N GLY A 383 -27.48 7.45 -1.45
CA GLY A 383 -26.80 6.31 -2.07
C GLY A 383 -26.37 5.28 -1.03
N ASN A 384 -25.67 5.73 0.00
CA ASN A 384 -25.16 4.86 1.08
C ASN A 384 -26.31 4.26 1.90
N LYS A 385 -27.39 5.04 2.15
CA LYS A 385 -28.60 4.52 2.79
C LYS A 385 -29.25 3.36 2.02
N ARG A 386 -29.18 3.34 0.69
CA ARG A 386 -29.69 2.22 -0.12
C ARG A 386 -28.80 0.98 0.02
N ALA A 387 -27.49 1.18 0.05
CA ALA A 387 -26.51 0.08 0.15
C ALA A 387 -26.69 -0.73 1.44
N ILE A 388 -27.05 -0.09 2.56
CA ILE A 388 -27.25 -0.76 3.85
C ILE A 388 -28.72 -1.11 4.17
N SER A 389 -29.61 -1.11 3.17
CA SER A 389 -31.03 -1.46 3.37
C SER A 389 -31.23 -2.87 3.97
N SER A 390 -30.30 -3.79 3.70
CA SER A 390 -30.30 -5.16 4.22
C SER A 390 -30.22 -5.24 5.76
N CYS A 391 -29.65 -4.25 6.44
CA CYS A 391 -29.49 -4.26 7.90
C CYS A 391 -30.77 -3.84 8.65
N MET A 392 -31.78 -3.29 7.96
CA MET A 392 -33.00 -2.77 8.59
C MET A 392 -33.77 -3.82 9.40
N GLY A 393 -33.80 -5.08 8.96
CA GLY A 393 -34.49 -6.15 9.71
C GLY A 393 -33.78 -6.50 11.02
N SER A 394 -32.45 -6.43 11.05
CA SER A 394 -31.67 -6.56 12.28
C SER A 394 -31.87 -5.35 13.19
N LEU A 395 -31.95 -4.12 12.64
CA LEU A 395 -32.32 -2.95 13.42
C LEU A 395 -33.68 -3.11 14.10
N VAL A 396 -34.71 -3.59 13.39
CA VAL A 396 -36.03 -3.87 14.01
C VAL A 396 -35.91 -4.87 15.16
N LYS A 397 -35.10 -5.93 15.02
CA LYS A 397 -34.82 -6.88 16.09
C LYS A 397 -34.20 -6.21 17.32
N LEU A 398 -33.30 -5.24 17.12
CA LEU A 398 -32.62 -4.52 18.21
C LEU A 398 -33.55 -3.57 18.97
N ILE A 399 -34.67 -3.13 18.36
CA ILE A 399 -35.68 -2.36 19.08
C ILE A 399 -36.39 -3.24 20.13
N GLU A 400 -36.50 -4.56 19.89
CA GLU A 400 -37.10 -5.50 20.83
C GLU A 400 -36.22 -5.79 22.05
N SER A 401 -34.90 -5.63 21.93
CA SER A 401 -33.96 -5.89 23.02
C SER A 401 -33.90 -4.71 24.01
N PRO A 402 -34.30 -4.89 25.29
CA PRO A 402 -34.28 -3.81 26.29
C PRO A 402 -32.88 -3.52 26.85
N LYS A 403 -31.92 -4.42 26.62
CA LYS A 403 -30.51 -4.25 27.00
C LYS A 403 -29.65 -4.38 25.76
N PRO A 404 -28.53 -3.63 25.67
CA PRO A 404 -28.04 -2.59 26.58
C PRO A 404 -28.84 -1.27 26.53
N VAL A 405 -28.75 -0.46 27.60
CA VAL A 405 -29.45 0.83 27.72
C VAL A 405 -29.00 1.78 26.60
N GLY A 406 -29.95 2.40 25.91
CA GLY A 406 -29.70 3.27 24.76
C GLY A 406 -29.64 2.56 23.40
N LEU A 407 -29.57 1.23 23.35
CA LEU A 407 -29.60 0.47 22.09
C LEU A 407 -30.90 0.69 21.31
N GLN A 408 -32.04 0.65 21.99
CA GLN A 408 -33.35 0.82 21.36
C GLN A 408 -33.47 2.20 20.68
N ASP A 409 -33.03 3.26 21.37
CA ASP A 409 -33.05 4.62 20.82
C ASP A 409 -32.13 4.74 19.62
N ALA A 410 -30.88 4.28 19.74
CA ALA A 410 -29.92 4.26 18.63
C ALA A 410 -30.44 3.50 17.41
N ALA A 411 -31.02 2.30 17.61
CA ALA A 411 -31.59 1.49 16.55
C ALA A 411 -32.78 2.18 15.86
N VAL A 412 -33.64 2.86 16.64
CA VAL A 412 -34.79 3.61 16.11
C VAL A 412 -34.34 4.82 15.32
N GLN A 413 -33.38 5.60 15.81
CA GLN A 413 -32.88 6.77 15.08
C GLN A 413 -32.17 6.35 13.78
N ALA A 414 -31.37 5.28 13.83
CA ALA A 414 -30.72 4.72 12.66
C ALA A 414 -31.74 4.26 11.61
N ILE A 415 -32.74 3.45 11.98
CA ILE A 415 -33.74 2.96 11.00
C ILE A 415 -34.61 4.12 10.46
N VAL A 416 -34.98 5.10 11.30
CA VAL A 416 -35.73 6.28 10.85
C VAL A 416 -34.92 7.09 9.84
N SER A 417 -33.61 7.25 10.06
CA SER A 417 -32.68 7.89 9.10
C SER A 417 -32.62 7.13 7.77
N LEU A 418 -32.56 5.80 7.79
CA LEU A 418 -32.60 4.97 6.57
C LEU A 418 -33.93 5.08 5.82
N LEU A 419 -35.03 5.23 6.56
CA LEU A 419 -36.38 5.39 6.02
C LEU A 419 -36.65 6.78 5.45
N THR A 420 -35.68 7.71 5.44
CA THR A 420 -35.80 8.93 4.62
C THR A 420 -35.85 8.57 3.13
N VAL A 421 -35.18 7.48 2.73
CA VAL A 421 -35.13 7.00 1.34
C VAL A 421 -36.34 6.15 0.99
N ARG A 422 -36.94 6.43 -0.18
CA ARG A 422 -38.18 5.79 -0.63
C ARG A 422 -38.04 4.29 -0.92
N SER A 423 -36.93 3.83 -1.48
CA SER A 423 -36.68 2.40 -1.74
C SER A 423 -36.69 1.61 -0.44
N ASN A 424 -35.96 2.09 0.57
CA ASN A 424 -35.84 1.47 1.88
C ASN A 424 -37.21 1.29 2.56
N ARG A 425 -38.12 2.26 2.43
CA ARG A 425 -39.51 2.11 2.93
C ARG A 425 -40.24 0.92 2.31
N LYS A 426 -40.01 0.64 1.02
CA LYS A 426 -40.62 -0.50 0.33
C LYS A 426 -39.95 -1.80 0.78
N ASP A 427 -38.63 -1.79 0.94
CA ASP A 427 -37.85 -2.97 1.32
C ASP A 427 -38.17 -3.43 2.73
N LEU A 428 -38.28 -2.51 3.70
CA LEU A 428 -38.70 -2.84 5.06
C LEU A 428 -40.12 -3.41 5.11
N VAL A 429 -41.05 -2.82 4.36
CA VAL A 429 -42.43 -3.33 4.32
C VAL A 429 -42.53 -4.64 3.53
N ARG A 430 -41.55 -4.94 2.67
CA ARG A 430 -41.45 -6.24 1.99
C ARG A 430 -41.08 -7.37 2.92
N ASP A 431 -40.24 -7.10 3.90
CA ASP A 431 -39.88 -8.06 4.94
C ASP A 431 -41.04 -8.27 5.94
N GLU A 432 -41.77 -9.37 5.73
CA GLU A 432 -42.90 -9.75 6.57
C GLU A 432 -42.51 -9.97 8.03
N LYS A 433 -41.31 -10.50 8.30
CA LYS A 433 -40.85 -10.75 9.67
C LYS A 433 -40.69 -9.43 10.43
N SER A 434 -40.05 -8.44 9.80
CA SER A 434 -39.88 -7.11 10.38
C SER A 434 -41.20 -6.38 10.58
N VAL A 435 -42.13 -6.49 9.63
CA VAL A 435 -43.47 -5.89 9.77
C VAL A 435 -44.24 -6.53 10.93
N MET A 436 -44.23 -7.85 11.04
CA MET A 436 -44.91 -8.56 12.13
C MET A 436 -44.34 -8.21 13.49
N ARG A 437 -43.01 -8.12 13.63
CA ARG A 437 -42.34 -7.66 14.86
C ARG A 437 -42.79 -6.26 15.25
N LEU A 438 -42.75 -5.30 14.32
CA LEU A 438 -43.20 -3.93 14.58
C LEU A 438 -44.67 -3.88 15.04
N VAL A 439 -45.54 -4.72 14.49
CA VAL A 439 -46.95 -4.81 14.93
C VAL A 439 -47.08 -5.43 16.31
N GLN A 440 -46.35 -6.50 16.61
CA GLN A 440 -46.34 -7.13 17.94
C GLN A 440 -45.80 -6.18 19.02
N MET A 441 -44.83 -5.35 18.67
CA MET A 441 -44.30 -4.31 19.55
C MET A 441 -45.32 -3.20 19.85
N LEU A 442 -46.37 -3.03 19.04
CA LEU A 442 -47.45 -2.09 19.31
C LEU A 442 -48.52 -2.64 20.26
N ASP A 443 -48.54 -3.94 20.53
CA ASP A 443 -49.54 -4.53 21.43
C ASP A 443 -49.45 -3.86 22.81
N PRO A 444 -50.51 -3.19 23.31
CA PRO A 444 -50.52 -2.56 24.62
C PRO A 444 -50.07 -3.48 25.76
N LYS A 445 -50.25 -4.80 25.61
CA LYS A 445 -49.84 -5.82 26.61
C LYS A 445 -48.33 -6.07 26.67
N ASN A 446 -47.58 -5.63 25.66
CA ASN A 446 -46.14 -5.85 25.60
C ASN A 446 -45.39 -4.71 26.31
N GLU A 447 -45.06 -4.89 27.59
CA GLU A 447 -44.36 -3.87 28.39
C GLU A 447 -42.84 -3.81 28.14
N ALA A 448 -42.29 -4.76 27.37
CA ALA A 448 -40.84 -4.87 27.16
C ALA A 448 -40.23 -3.73 26.33
N VAL A 449 -41.04 -3.02 25.55
CA VAL A 449 -40.59 -1.95 24.66
C VAL A 449 -41.48 -0.72 24.76
N SER A 450 -40.87 0.46 24.86
CA SER A 450 -41.59 1.72 24.78
C SER A 450 -42.29 1.87 23.43
N LYS A 451 -43.62 2.04 23.46
CA LYS A 451 -44.48 2.14 22.27
C LYS A 451 -44.13 3.32 21.36
N LYS A 452 -43.44 4.32 21.90
CA LYS A 452 -42.89 5.44 21.14
C LYS A 452 -41.99 4.97 19.99
N TYR A 453 -41.17 3.94 20.22
CA TYR A 453 -40.20 3.44 19.24
C TYR A 453 -40.83 2.83 17.99
N PRO A 454 -41.68 1.80 18.06
CA PRO A 454 -42.35 1.26 16.86
C PRO A 454 -43.25 2.30 16.18
N LEU A 455 -43.88 3.22 16.93
CA LEU A 455 -44.68 4.30 16.34
C LEU A 455 -43.86 5.29 15.51
N MET A 456 -42.62 5.60 15.93
CA MET A 456 -41.71 6.44 15.16
C MET A 456 -41.34 5.78 13.82
N VAL A 457 -40.98 4.49 13.84
CA VAL A 457 -40.63 3.72 12.63
C VAL A 457 -41.81 3.67 11.67
N LEU A 458 -43.01 3.34 12.18
CA LEU A 458 -44.22 3.29 11.36
C LEU A 458 -44.58 4.65 10.76
N THR A 459 -44.46 5.72 11.54
CA THR A 459 -44.69 7.09 11.05
C THR A 459 -43.72 7.46 9.92
N ALA A 460 -42.45 7.02 9.99
CA ALA A 460 -41.45 7.21 8.95
C ALA A 460 -41.78 6.42 7.66
N VAL A 461 -42.17 5.15 7.79
CA VAL A 461 -42.64 4.32 6.67
C VAL A 461 -43.86 4.97 5.97
N LEU A 462 -44.82 5.46 6.77
CA LEU A 462 -46.08 6.03 6.29
C LEU A 462 -45.94 7.42 5.66
N GLY A 463 -44.84 8.13 5.91
CA GLY A 463 -44.55 9.44 5.31
C GLY A 463 -44.30 9.40 3.80
N GLY A 464 -44.18 8.21 3.20
CA GLY A 464 -43.84 8.00 1.79
C GLY A 464 -45.00 7.80 0.82
N GLY A 465 -46.03 8.65 0.83
CA GLY A 465 -46.90 9.01 -0.31
C GLY A 465 -47.55 7.94 -1.23
N ARG A 466 -47.40 6.63 -1.04
CA ARG A 466 -48.13 5.59 -1.82
C ARG A 466 -48.88 4.64 -0.89
N GLY A 467 -50.09 4.27 -1.29
CA GLY A 467 -50.97 3.37 -0.53
C GLY A 467 -50.46 1.93 -0.34
N GLY A 468 -49.42 1.50 -1.04
CA GLY A 468 -48.89 0.13 -0.95
C GLY A 468 -48.33 -0.23 0.43
N CYS A 469 -47.49 0.64 1.02
CA CYS A 469 -46.98 0.42 2.37
C CYS A 469 -48.10 0.43 3.42
N ARG A 470 -49.08 1.32 3.25
CA ARG A 470 -50.27 1.41 4.13
C ARG A 470 -51.09 0.13 4.08
N LYS A 471 -51.44 -0.34 2.88
CA LYS A 471 -52.23 -1.58 2.69
C LYS A 471 -51.59 -2.77 3.39
N ARG A 472 -50.26 -2.92 3.29
CA ARG A 472 -49.53 -4.01 3.96
C ARG A 472 -49.51 -3.88 5.47
N LEU A 473 -49.30 -2.68 6.01
CA LEU A 473 -49.37 -2.45 7.46
C LEU A 473 -50.79 -2.70 8.03
N VAL A 474 -51.83 -2.33 7.27
CA VAL A 474 -53.22 -2.63 7.63
C VAL A 474 -53.47 -4.14 7.57
N ALA A 475 -53.00 -4.83 6.53
CA ALA A 475 -53.11 -6.29 6.40
C ALA A 475 -52.39 -7.03 7.54
N ALA A 476 -51.27 -6.50 8.03
CA ALA A 476 -50.55 -7.02 9.18
C ALA A 476 -51.22 -6.73 10.54
N GLY A 477 -52.34 -6.00 10.57
CA GLY A 477 -53.10 -5.73 11.81
C GLY A 477 -52.68 -4.50 12.61
N ALA A 478 -51.78 -3.66 12.09
CA ALA A 478 -51.27 -2.48 12.79
C ALA A 478 -52.38 -1.49 13.22
N ASN A 479 -53.46 -1.40 12.44
CA ASN A 479 -54.52 -0.42 12.64
C ASN A 479 -55.23 -0.55 14.00
N LYS A 480 -55.51 -1.78 14.44
CA LYS A 480 -56.20 -2.03 15.72
C LYS A 480 -55.36 -1.56 16.90
N HIS A 481 -54.07 -1.91 16.90
CA HIS A 481 -53.15 -1.53 17.96
C HIS A 481 -52.89 -0.02 17.97
N ILE A 482 -52.71 0.62 16.82
CA ILE A 482 -52.48 2.08 16.74
C ILE A 482 -53.72 2.86 17.21
N GLN A 483 -54.93 2.39 16.92
CA GLN A 483 -56.16 3.02 17.39
C GLN A 483 -56.25 2.99 18.92
N SER A 484 -56.02 1.81 19.52
CA SER A 484 -55.98 1.66 20.98
C SER A 484 -54.89 2.54 21.62
N LEU A 485 -53.69 2.60 21.03
CA LEU A 485 -52.62 3.47 21.53
C LEU A 485 -52.93 4.97 21.37
N ALA A 486 -53.73 5.36 20.38
CA ALA A 486 -54.17 6.74 20.18
C ALA A 486 -55.22 7.16 21.20
N GLU A 487 -56.10 6.24 21.59
CA GLU A 487 -57.06 6.41 22.70
C GLU A 487 -56.34 6.52 24.05
N MET A 488 -55.24 5.78 24.24
CA MET A 488 -54.35 5.87 25.41
C MET A 488 -53.39 7.07 25.38
N GLU A 489 -53.55 8.00 24.42
CA GLU A 489 -52.74 9.22 24.25
C GLU A 489 -51.22 9.00 24.12
N VAL A 490 -50.80 7.85 23.60
CA VAL A 490 -49.38 7.55 23.40
C VAL A 490 -48.78 8.47 22.33
N ALA A 491 -47.63 9.07 22.63
CA ALA A 491 -46.94 10.00 21.75
C ALA A 491 -46.68 9.39 20.35
N GLY A 492 -47.14 10.08 19.31
CA GLY A 492 -46.99 9.64 17.91
C GLY A 492 -48.11 8.75 17.38
N ALA A 493 -48.98 8.20 18.23
CA ALA A 493 -50.07 7.31 17.80
C ALA A 493 -51.12 8.04 16.94
N LYS A 494 -51.58 9.23 17.37
CA LYS A 494 -52.52 10.08 16.61
C LYS A 494 -51.97 10.43 15.21
N LYS A 495 -50.67 10.75 15.12
CA LYS A 495 -49.97 11.06 13.85
C LYS A 495 -49.84 9.84 12.93
N ALA A 496 -49.51 8.68 13.48
CA ALA A 496 -49.45 7.42 12.73
C ALA A 496 -50.84 7.04 12.19
N LEU A 497 -51.88 7.17 13.01
CA LEU A 497 -53.27 6.90 12.65
C LEU A 497 -53.75 7.82 11.52
N GLN A 498 -53.47 9.12 11.61
CA GLN A 498 -53.80 10.08 10.56
C GLN A 498 -53.15 9.70 9.21
N ARG A 499 -51.86 9.33 9.22
CA ARG A 499 -51.14 8.92 8.00
C ARG A 499 -51.62 7.58 7.42
N LEU A 500 -52.15 6.68 8.25
CA LEU A 500 -52.84 5.48 7.79
C LEU A 500 -54.19 5.83 7.14
N ALA A 501 -54.91 6.80 7.71
CA ALA A 501 -56.25 7.20 7.29
C ALA A 501 -56.31 8.14 6.08
N GLU A 502 -55.20 8.75 5.65
CA GLU A 502 -55.12 9.78 4.59
C GLU A 502 -55.79 9.43 3.23
N ASN A 503 -56.13 8.16 2.97
CA ASN A 503 -56.95 7.80 1.79
C ASN A 503 -58.45 7.71 2.04
N ARG A 504 -58.91 7.47 3.29
CA ARG A 504 -60.35 7.40 3.61
C ARG A 504 -61.03 8.75 3.36
N LEU A 505 -60.39 9.85 3.74
CA LEU A 505 -60.95 11.19 3.49
C LEU A 505 -61.02 11.50 1.99
N LYS A 506 -59.97 11.19 1.21
CA LYS A 506 -60.00 11.40 -0.25
C LYS A 506 -61.03 10.53 -0.97
N THR A 507 -61.30 9.31 -0.49
CA THR A 507 -62.34 8.44 -1.09
C THR A 507 -63.74 8.90 -0.73
N ILE A 508 -63.99 9.31 0.52
CA ILE A 508 -65.29 9.85 0.95
C ILE A 508 -65.62 11.14 0.18
N PHE A 509 -64.69 12.10 0.11
CA PHE A 509 -64.92 13.34 -0.64
C PHE A 509 -65.02 13.14 -2.16
N SER A 510 -64.44 12.08 -2.73
CA SER A 510 -64.62 11.75 -4.16
C SER A 510 -65.95 11.04 -4.47
N GLN A 511 -66.57 10.39 -3.48
CA GLN A 511 -67.87 9.72 -3.65
C GLN A 511 -69.05 10.66 -3.38
N THR A 512 -68.93 11.62 -2.47
CA THR A 512 -69.99 12.62 -2.22
C THR A 512 -70.07 13.73 -3.27
N TRP A 513 -69.10 13.84 -4.19
CA TRP A 513 -69.14 14.78 -5.33
C TRP A 513 -69.58 14.12 -6.66
N ARG A 514 -70.07 12.87 -6.62
CA ARG A 514 -70.65 12.15 -7.77
C ARG A 514 -72.08 11.68 -7.51
N GLN A 515 -72.85 12.41 -6.72
CA GLN A 515 -74.31 12.28 -6.66
C GLN A 515 -74.97 13.62 -6.95
#